data_AF-A0A7W7MDF7-F1
#
_entry.id   AF-A0A7W7MDF7-F1
#
_cell.length_a   1.000
_cell.length_b   1.000
_cell.length_c   1.000
_cell.angle_alpha   90.00
_cell.angle_beta   90.00
_cell.angle_gamma   90.00
#
_symmetry.space_group_name_H-M   'P 1'
#
loop_
_entity.id
_entity.type
_entity.pdbx_description
1 polymer ?
#
loop_
_entity_poly.entity_id
_entity_poly.type
_entity_poly.pdbx_seq_one_letter_code
_entity_poly.pdbx_strand_id
1 'polypeptide(L)' 'MTGIADRVEHGPARPSWDCASCGRAWPCDPAREQLAREHGRIDLAIVMWDHLEEAARDMPQAPASELFDRFLRWTD' A
#
# COMPACT_ATOMS: atom_id res chain seq x y z
N MET A 1 22.65 -26.05 -1.50
CA MET A 1 22.78 -24.61 -1.22
C MET A 1 21.65 -23.88 -1.94
N THR A 2 20.45 -23.89 -1.33
CA THR A 2 19.28 -23.21 -1.90
C THR A 2 19.13 -21.91 -1.13
N GLY A 3 19.57 -20.80 -1.72
CA GLY A 3 19.19 -19.48 -1.24
C GLY A 3 17.75 -19.25 -1.66
N ILE A 4 16.81 -19.57 -0.79
CA ILE A 4 15.42 -19.11 -0.93
C ILE A 4 15.49 -17.62 -0.64
N ALA A 5 15.66 -16.81 -1.67
CA ALA A 5 15.34 -15.40 -1.56
C ALA A 5 13.83 -15.35 -1.30
N ASP A 6 13.48 -15.25 -0.03
CA ASP A 6 12.16 -14.84 0.42
C ASP A 6 11.85 -13.57 -0.37
N ARG A 7 10.93 -13.66 -1.33
CA ARG A 7 10.48 -12.49 -2.10
C ARG A 7 9.69 -11.66 -1.11
N VAL A 8 10.39 -10.82 -0.35
CA VAL A 8 9.82 -9.99 0.71
C VAL A 8 8.54 -9.37 0.18
N GLU A 9 7.42 -9.75 0.81
CA GLU A 9 6.10 -9.27 0.44
C GLU A 9 6.13 -7.73 0.42
N HIS A 10 5.53 -7.15 -0.63
CA HIS A 10 5.49 -5.69 -0.77
C HIS A 10 4.44 -5.10 0.17
N GLY A 11 4.68 -5.19 1.48
CA GLY A 11 3.83 -4.64 2.53
C GLY A 11 4.23 -3.23 2.99
N PRO A 12 3.37 -2.56 3.77
CA PRO A 12 3.64 -1.23 4.31
C PRO A 12 4.59 -1.29 5.52
N ALA A 13 5.59 -0.42 5.55
CA ALA A 13 6.42 -0.14 6.71
C ALA A 13 5.91 1.14 7.40
N ARG A 14 5.39 1.01 8.61
CA ARG A 14 4.89 2.14 9.39
C ARG A 14 6.01 2.78 10.24
N PRO A 15 6.01 4.10 10.48
CA PRO A 15 4.98 5.08 10.13
C PRO A 15 5.21 5.82 8.81
N SER A 16 6.28 5.53 8.05
CA SER A 16 6.55 6.23 6.78
C SER A 16 5.64 5.78 5.63
N TRP A 17 5.00 4.62 5.81
CA TRP A 17 4.20 3.94 4.80
C TRP A 17 4.99 3.57 3.55
N ASP A 18 6.31 3.51 3.62
CA ASP A 18 7.11 3.00 2.51
C ASP A 18 7.01 1.49 2.41
N CYS A 19 7.25 0.93 1.24
CA CYS A 19 7.21 -0.50 1.03
C CYS A 19 8.42 -1.14 1.73
N ALA A 20 8.17 -2.10 2.62
CA ALA A 20 9.22 -2.81 3.35
C ALA A 20 10.20 -3.56 2.42
N SER A 21 9.74 -3.94 1.21
CA SER A 21 10.53 -4.69 0.24
C SER A 21 11.37 -3.80 -0.68
N CYS A 22 10.81 -2.69 -1.19
CA CYS A 22 11.47 -1.87 -2.21
C CYS A 22 11.73 -0.41 -1.83
N GLY A 23 11.30 0.04 -0.65
CA GLY A 23 11.52 1.40 -0.13
C GLY A 23 10.76 2.52 -0.84
N ARG A 24 9.93 2.21 -1.85
CA ARG A 24 9.05 3.19 -2.51
C ARG A 24 7.78 3.39 -1.69
N ALA A 25 7.07 4.49 -1.89
CA ALA A 25 5.76 4.71 -1.28
C ALA A 25 4.83 3.48 -1.47
N TRP A 26 4.39 2.86 -0.37
CA TRP A 26 3.39 1.80 -0.41
C TRP A 26 1.99 2.41 -0.52
N PRO A 27 1.07 1.92 -1.36
CA PRO A 27 1.22 0.77 -2.24
C PRO A 27 2.08 1.09 -3.47
N CYS A 28 3.19 0.37 -3.63
CA CYS A 28 4.03 0.40 -4.82
C CYS A 28 3.44 -0.49 -5.93
N ASP A 29 3.89 -0.37 -7.19
CA ASP A 29 3.28 -1.10 -8.31
C ASP A 29 3.12 -2.62 -8.06
N PRO A 30 4.12 -3.36 -7.53
CA PRO A 30 3.94 -4.77 -7.19
C PRO A 30 2.89 -5.03 -6.11
N ALA A 31 2.75 -4.14 -5.12
CA ALA A 31 1.73 -4.25 -4.08
C ALA A 31 0.34 -4.01 -4.67
N ARG A 32 0.18 -3.00 -5.54
CA ARG A 32 -1.09 -2.71 -6.23
C ARG A 32 -1.53 -3.90 -7.08
N GLU A 33 -0.60 -4.49 -7.83
CA GLU A 33 -0.89 -5.70 -8.62
C GLU A 33 -1.31 -6.89 -7.74
N GLN A 34 -0.66 -7.09 -6.60
CA GLN A 34 -1.00 -8.18 -5.69
C GLN A 34 -2.38 -7.97 -5.07
N LEU A 35 -2.63 -6.78 -4.50
CA LEU A 35 -3.90 -6.41 -3.88
C LEU A 35 -5.07 -6.51 -4.87
N ALA A 36 -4.88 -6.06 -6.12
CA ALA A 36 -5.90 -6.16 -7.16
C ALA A 36 -6.17 -7.60 -7.64
N ARG A 37 -5.24 -8.53 -7.44
CA ARG A 37 -5.44 -9.96 -7.72
C ARG A 37 -6.17 -10.68 -6.60
N GLU A 38 -5.94 -10.25 -5.36
CA GLU A 38 -6.51 -10.86 -4.16
C GLU A 38 -7.95 -10.38 -3.88
N HIS A 39 -8.26 -9.14 -4.27
CA HIS A 39 -9.52 -8.48 -3.96
C HIS A 39 -10.30 -8.08 -5.22
N GLY A 40 -11.63 -8.15 -5.15
CA GLY A 40 -12.49 -7.49 -6.14
C GLY A 40 -12.53 -5.97 -5.91
N ARG A 41 -12.94 -5.17 -6.91
CA ARG A 41 -12.93 -3.69 -6.87
C ARG A 41 -13.50 -3.08 -5.58
N ILE A 42 -14.69 -3.52 -5.15
CA ILE A 42 -15.35 -3.00 -3.93
C ILE A 42 -14.55 -3.35 -2.67
N ASP A 43 -14.11 -4.60 -2.55
CA ASP A 43 -13.35 -5.09 -1.39
C ASP A 43 -11.99 -4.39 -1.31
N LEU A 44 -11.33 -4.22 -2.46
CA LEU A 44 -10.08 -3.47 -2.58
C LEU A 44 -10.25 -2.02 -2.09
N ALA A 45 -11.30 -1.32 -2.52
CA ALA A 45 -11.56 0.06 -2.10
C ALA A 45 -11.78 0.17 -0.58
N ILE A 46 -12.47 -0.80 0.04
CA ILE A 46 -12.68 -0.86 1.49
C ILE A 46 -11.35 -1.09 2.23
N VAL A 47 -10.59 -2.10 1.83
CA VAL A 47 -9.28 -2.38 2.43
C VAL A 47 -8.35 -1.16 2.31
N MET A 48 -8.34 -0.51 1.15
CA MET A 48 -7.51 0.66 0.93
C MET A 48 -7.98 1.91 1.70
N TRP A 49 -9.27 2.02 1.99
CA TRP A 49 -9.81 3.06 2.87
C TRP A 49 -9.27 2.91 4.29
N ASP A 50 -9.31 1.70 4.86
CA ASP A 50 -8.79 1.44 6.21
C ASP A 50 -7.31 1.82 6.33
N HIS A 51 -6.52 1.46 5.31
CA HIS A 51 -5.11 1.85 5.24
C HIS A 51 -4.92 3.37 5.08
N LEU A 52 -5.77 4.06 4.32
CA LEU A 52 -5.75 5.52 4.20
C LEU A 52 -5.97 6.17 5.57
N GLU A 53 -6.94 5.70 6.35
CA GLU A 53 -7.20 6.28 7.68
C GLU A 53 -6.01 6.11 8.62
N GLU A 54 -5.36 4.95 8.59
CA GLU A 54 -4.14 4.72 9.38
C GLU A 54 -2.98 5.59 8.89
N ALA A 55 -2.79 5.70 7.58
CA ALA A 55 -1.78 6.54 6.96
C ALA A 55 -1.95 8.03 7.29
N ALA A 56 -3.20 8.52 7.31
CA ALA A 56 -3.53 9.89 7.70
C ALA A 56 -3.17 10.18 9.17
N ARG A 57 -3.30 9.18 10.05
CA ARG A 57 -2.88 9.31 11.47
C ARG A 57 -1.36 9.31 11.61
N ASP A 58 -0.66 8.46 10.85
CA ASP A 58 0.80 8.33 10.91
C ASP A 58 1.55 9.47 10.20
N MET A 59 0.94 10.07 9.17
CA MET A 59 1.52 11.14 8.35
C MET A 59 0.64 12.40 8.35
N PRO A 60 0.46 13.09 9.51
CA PRO A 60 -0.48 14.20 9.64
C PRO A 60 -0.14 15.43 8.79
N GLN A 61 1.10 15.55 8.32
CA GLN A 61 1.56 16.60 7.42
C GLN A 61 1.35 16.29 5.93
N ALA A 62 0.98 15.05 5.58
CA ALA A 62 0.74 14.68 4.19
C ALA A 62 -0.55 15.34 3.66
N PRO A 63 -0.53 15.92 2.45
CA PRO A 63 -1.75 16.46 1.84
C PRO A 63 -2.80 15.36 1.65
N ALA A 64 -4.06 15.66 1.97
CA ALA A 64 -5.17 14.71 1.78
C ALA A 64 -5.29 14.21 0.33
N SER A 65 -4.97 15.06 -0.64
CA SER A 65 -4.94 14.68 -2.07
C SER A 65 -3.87 13.66 -2.38
N GLU A 66 -2.69 13.75 -1.74
CA GLU A 66 -1.61 12.79 -1.92
C GLU A 66 -2.02 11.41 -1.36
N LEU A 67 -2.66 11.40 -0.18
CA LEU A 67 -3.18 10.16 0.40
C LEU A 67 -4.30 9.56 -0.45
N PHE A 68 -5.21 10.37 -1.00
CA PHE A 68 -6.23 9.89 -1.92
C PHE A 68 -5.63 9.26 -3.18
N ASP A 69 -4.70 9.95 -3.84
CA ASP A 69 -4.04 9.47 -5.07
C ASP A 69 -3.26 8.17 -4.85
N ARG A 70 -2.68 8.04 -3.65
CA ARG A 70 -1.86 6.91 -3.25
C ARG A 70 -2.69 5.67 -2.90
N PHE A 71 -3.76 5.83 -2.14
CA PHE A 71 -4.53 4.71 -1.58
C PHE A 71 -5.79 4.38 -2.41
N LEU A 72 -6.53 5.36 -2.93
CA LEU A 72 -7.87 5.16 -3.49
C LEU A 72 -7.98 5.37 -5.01
N ARG A 73 -7.20 6.28 -5.62
CA ARG A 73 -7.37 6.64 -7.04
C ARG A 73 -7.26 5.48 -8.04
N TRP A 74 -6.64 4.37 -7.65
CA TRP A 74 -6.40 3.22 -8.51
C TRP A 74 -7.29 2.01 -8.18
N THR A 75 -8.19 2.12 -7.20
CA THR A 75 -9.06 0.99 -6.78
C THR A 75 -10.34 0.86 -7.62
N ASP A 76 -10.49 1.71 -8.63
CA ASP A 76 -11.69 1.79 -9.48
C ASP A 76 -11.89 0.59 -10.38
#